data_AF-A0A498FIC2-F1
#
_entry.id   AF-A0A498FIC2-F1
#
_cell.length_a   1.000
_cell.length_b   1.000
_cell.length_c   1.000
_cell.angle_alpha   90.00
_cell.angle_beta   90.00
_cell.angle_gamma   90.00
#
_symmetry.space_group_name_H-M   'P 1'
#
loop_
_entity.id
_entity.type
_entity.pdbx_description
1 polymer ?
#
loop_
_entity_poly.entity_id
_entity_poly.type
_entity_poly.pdbx_seq_one_letter_code
_entity_poly.pdbx_strand_id
1 'polypeptide(L)'
;MAEFKVVVADPETGETFQREVDGQDANRFLGRELGDEIGGDAVGLSDHTIELTGGSDETGRPMREDVSGTRLKELLLEGGVGFEPSREGERKRITVRGREIDDDIAQINASVVDGDGDVAAALGEGDADDDADE
;
A
#
# COMPACT_ATOMS: atom_id res chain seq x y z
N MET A 1 0.44 2.82 -19.09
CA MET A 1 1.38 2.13 -18.19
C MET A 1 0.78 2.28 -16.82
N ALA A 2 0.89 1.26 -15.97
CA ALA A 2 0.45 1.37 -14.60
C ALA A 2 1.15 2.57 -13.92
N GLU A 3 0.38 3.32 -13.16
CA GLU A 3 0.83 4.40 -12.30
C GLU A 3 0.24 4.10 -10.92
N PHE A 4 1.11 4.03 -9.92
CA PHE A 4 0.70 3.71 -8.56
C PHE A 4 1.10 4.83 -7.62
N LYS A 5 0.19 5.16 -6.72
CA LYS A 5 0.55 5.88 -5.51
C LYS A 5 1.01 4.87 -4.47
N VAL A 6 2.28 4.89 -4.09
CA VAL A 6 2.83 4.02 -3.06
C VAL A 6 2.98 4.82 -1.76
N VAL A 7 2.37 4.31 -0.69
CA VAL A 7 2.52 4.85 0.66
C VAL A 7 3.44 3.92 1.43
N VAL A 8 4.61 4.43 1.82
CA VAL A 8 5.63 3.67 2.55
C VAL A 8 5.61 4.13 4.01
N ALA A 9 5.37 3.19 4.92
CA ALA A 9 5.45 3.42 6.36
C ALA A 9 6.82 3.01 6.91
N ASP A 10 7.42 3.89 7.71
CA ASP A 10 8.54 3.57 8.56
C ASP A 10 8.01 3.22 9.96
N PRO A 11 8.02 1.93 10.37
CA PRO A 11 7.53 1.53 11.68
C PRO A 11 8.43 1.97 12.85
N GLU A 12 9.69 2.34 12.60
CA GLU A 12 10.63 2.78 13.63
C GLU A 12 10.38 4.24 14.02
N THR A 13 10.11 5.11 13.05
CA THR A 13 9.79 6.53 13.30
C THR A 13 8.28 6.78 13.44
N GLY A 14 7.44 5.91 12.85
CA GLY A 14 5.99 6.09 12.77
C GLY A 14 5.55 7.01 11.64
N GLU A 15 6.46 7.42 10.76
CA GLU A 15 6.20 8.32 9.65
C GLU A 15 5.76 7.57 8.40
N THR A 16 5.05 8.27 7.52
CA THR A 16 4.61 7.70 6.24
C THR A 16 4.90 8.65 5.10
N PHE A 17 5.46 8.12 4.04
CA PHE A 17 5.92 8.88 2.88
C PHE A 17 5.15 8.43 1.64
N GLN A 18 4.77 9.39 0.80
CA GLN A 18 4.00 9.11 -0.43
C GLN A 18 4.90 9.28 -1.64
N ARG A 19 4.84 8.31 -2.56
CA ARG A 19 5.61 8.32 -3.81
C ARG A 19 4.70 7.97 -4.97
N GLU A 20 4.81 8.75 -6.03
CA GLU A 20 4.21 8.41 -7.33
C GLU A 20 5.22 7.53 -8.06
N VAL A 21 4.79 6.35 -8.48
CA VAL A 21 5.62 5.36 -9.15
C VAL A 21 5.00 5.01 -10.49
N ASP A 22 5.75 5.25 -11.56
CA ASP A 22 5.32 5.02 -12.93
C ASP A 22 6.34 4.18 -13.73
N GLY A 23 5.98 3.85 -14.98
CA GLY A 23 6.90 3.25 -15.93
C GLY A 23 7.53 1.93 -15.46
N GLN A 24 8.87 1.88 -15.41
CA GLN A 24 9.61 0.66 -15.07
C GLN A 24 9.51 0.30 -13.59
N ASP A 25 9.35 1.28 -12.71
CA ASP A 25 9.23 1.08 -11.28
C ASP A 25 7.84 0.51 -10.93
N ALA A 26 6.78 0.97 -11.60
CA ALA A 26 5.44 0.41 -11.43
C ALA A 26 5.38 -1.08 -11.82
N ASN A 27 6.09 -1.48 -12.88
CA ASN A 27 6.13 -2.88 -13.33
C ASN A 27 6.72 -3.86 -12.29
N ARG A 28 7.45 -3.36 -11.28
CA ARG A 28 8.00 -4.21 -10.20
C ARG A 28 6.93 -4.70 -9.22
N PHE A 29 5.80 -3.98 -9.14
CA PHE A 29 4.67 -4.30 -8.26
C PHE A 29 3.65 -5.22 -8.93
N LEU A 30 3.52 -5.19 -10.26
CA LEU A 30 2.56 -6.01 -10.98
C LEU A 30 2.79 -7.51 -10.75
N GLY A 31 1.71 -8.24 -10.41
CA GLY A 31 1.75 -9.67 -10.12
C GLY A 31 2.32 -10.03 -8.75
N ARG A 32 2.64 -9.05 -7.90
CA ARG A 32 2.94 -9.27 -6.48
C ARG A 32 1.67 -9.38 -5.67
N GLU A 33 1.75 -10.09 -4.55
CA GLU A 33 0.62 -10.27 -3.64
C GLU A 33 0.86 -9.51 -2.33
N LEU A 34 -0.22 -9.20 -1.62
CA LEU A 34 -0.13 -8.70 -0.24
C LEU A 34 0.61 -9.72 0.64
N GLY A 35 1.55 -9.23 1.45
CA GLY A 35 2.48 -10.01 2.26
C GLY A 35 3.80 -10.35 1.55
N ASP A 36 3.96 -10.00 0.27
CA ASP A 36 5.24 -10.16 -0.41
C ASP A 36 6.24 -9.07 -0.02
N GLU A 37 7.49 -9.47 0.14
CA GLU A 37 8.63 -8.59 0.35
C GLU A 37 9.33 -8.28 -0.98
N ILE A 38 9.62 -7.00 -1.23
CA ILE A 38 10.33 -6.52 -2.42
C ILE A 38 11.42 -5.51 -2.03
N GLY A 39 12.42 -5.34 -2.89
CA GLY A 39 13.42 -4.29 -2.73
C GLY A 39 12.79 -2.90 -2.86
N GLY A 40 13.20 -1.98 -1.99
CA GLY A 40 12.71 -0.60 -1.92
C GLY A 40 13.19 0.29 -3.07
N ASP A 41 14.01 -0.20 -4.00
CA ASP A 41 14.48 0.55 -5.16
C ASP A 41 13.34 1.23 -5.94
N ALA A 42 12.18 0.56 -6.02
CA ALA A 42 11.02 1.05 -6.75
C ALA A 42 10.37 2.30 -6.14
N VAL A 43 10.71 2.62 -4.89
CA VAL A 43 10.23 3.81 -4.15
C VAL A 43 11.38 4.73 -3.73
N GLY A 44 12.61 4.49 -4.23
CA GLY A 44 13.80 5.29 -3.89
C GLY A 44 14.50 4.87 -2.59
N LEU A 45 14.19 3.69 -2.06
CA LEU A 45 14.81 3.11 -0.87
C LEU A 45 15.70 1.91 -1.27
N SER A 46 16.80 2.18 -1.96
CA SER A 46 17.66 1.15 -2.56
C SER A 46 18.32 0.19 -1.56
N ASP A 47 18.45 0.58 -0.29
CA ASP A 47 19.08 -0.24 0.76
C ASP A 47 18.05 -0.80 1.76
N HIS A 48 16.76 -0.78 1.41
CA HIS A 48 15.68 -1.26 2.26
C HIS A 48 14.84 -2.33 1.56
N THR A 49 14.22 -3.18 2.36
CA THR A 49 13.19 -4.13 1.96
C THR A 49 11.84 -3.61 2.46
N ILE A 50 10.84 -3.65 1.58
CA ILE A 50 9.46 -3.26 1.91
C ILE A 50 8.51 -4.46 1.75
N GLU A 51 7.56 -4.58 2.67
CA GLU A 51 6.46 -5.54 2.61
C GLU A 51 5.19 -4.85 2.09
N LEU A 52 4.47 -5.49 1.18
CA LEU A 52 3.19 -5.01 0.66
C LEU A 52 2.05 -5.34 1.63
N THR A 53 1.56 -4.36 2.39
CA THR A 53 0.59 -4.59 3.48
C THR A 53 -0.85 -4.40 3.06
N GLY A 54 -1.11 -3.63 2.00
CA GLY A 54 -2.47 -3.40 1.53
C GLY A 54 -2.57 -2.46 0.34
N GLY A 55 -3.77 -1.97 0.09
CA GLY A 55 -4.01 -1.03 -1.00
C GLY A 55 -5.49 -0.86 -1.30
N SER A 56 -5.77 -0.05 -2.32
CA SER A 56 -7.11 0.15 -2.84
C SER A 56 -7.11 0.29 -4.35
N ASP A 57 -8.19 -0.15 -4.96
CA ASP A 57 -8.39 0.06 -6.39
C ASP A 57 -8.90 1.47 -6.74
N GLU A 58 -9.02 1.74 -8.02
CA GLU A 58 -9.54 3.00 -8.59
C GLU A 58 -10.91 3.45 -8.04
N THR A 59 -11.73 2.53 -7.52
CA THR A 59 -13.06 2.83 -6.94
C THR A 59 -13.00 2.93 -5.41
N GLY A 60 -11.81 2.82 -4.82
CA GLY A 60 -11.60 2.84 -3.37
C GLY A 60 -11.99 1.53 -2.68
N ARG A 61 -12.18 0.43 -3.42
CA ARG A 61 -12.43 -0.87 -2.79
C ARG A 61 -11.09 -1.39 -2.23
N PRO A 62 -11.06 -1.86 -0.99
CA PRO A 62 -9.82 -2.31 -0.38
C PRO A 62 -9.36 -3.64 -0.98
N MET A 63 -8.05 -3.80 -1.08
CA MET A 63 -7.41 -5.10 -1.30
C MET A 63 -7.47 -5.92 -0.02
N ARG A 64 -7.57 -7.25 -0.17
CA ARG A 64 -7.76 -8.14 0.97
C ARG A 64 -6.93 -9.42 0.82
N GLU A 65 -6.10 -9.69 1.82
CA GLU A 65 -5.12 -10.79 1.84
C GLU A 65 -5.72 -12.19 1.69
N ASP A 66 -6.94 -12.43 2.19
CA ASP A 66 -7.61 -13.74 2.12
C ASP A 66 -8.32 -13.99 0.77
N VAL A 67 -8.29 -13.03 -0.15
CA VAL A 67 -8.88 -13.16 -1.48
C VAL A 67 -7.78 -13.29 -2.53
N SER A 68 -7.67 -14.46 -3.16
CA SER A 68 -6.64 -14.72 -4.16
C SER A 68 -6.91 -14.06 -5.53
N GLY A 69 -5.83 -13.71 -6.21
CA GLY A 69 -5.80 -13.15 -7.56
C GLY A 69 -6.16 -11.67 -7.63
N THR A 70 -6.36 -11.17 -8.85
CA THR A 70 -6.58 -9.74 -9.11
C THR A 70 -8.05 -9.33 -9.12
N ARG A 71 -8.98 -10.28 -9.17
CA ARG A 71 -10.39 -10.00 -9.45
C ARG A 71 -11.16 -9.46 -8.25
N LEU A 72 -12.22 -8.72 -8.55
CA LEU A 72 -13.23 -8.33 -7.58
C LEU A 72 -14.03 -9.54 -7.10
N LYS A 73 -14.33 -9.58 -5.80
CA LYS A 73 -15.13 -10.64 -5.18
C LYS A 73 -16.12 -10.04 -4.19
N GLU A 74 -17.38 -10.46 -4.28
CA GLU A 74 -18.39 -10.18 -3.27
C GLU A 74 -18.32 -11.22 -2.14
N LEU A 75 -18.16 -10.74 -0.92
CA LEU A 75 -18.11 -11.57 0.29
C LEU A 75 -19.16 -11.12 1.29
N LEU A 76 -19.76 -12.07 2.01
CA LEU A 76 -20.60 -11.76 3.16
C LEU A 76 -19.71 -11.58 4.40
N LEU A 77 -19.48 -10.33 4.79
CA LEU A 77 -18.56 -9.97 5.87
C LEU A 77 -19.28 -9.76 7.20
N GLU A 78 -18.58 -10.07 8.28
CA GLU A 78 -19.01 -9.86 9.68
C GLU A 78 -18.22 -8.71 10.34
N GLY A 79 -17.09 -8.32 9.72
CA GLY A 79 -16.24 -7.18 10.07
C GLY A 79 -14.89 -7.29 9.35
N GLY A 80 -13.96 -6.39 9.69
CA GLY A 80 -12.58 -6.39 9.19
C GLY A 80 -12.35 -5.51 7.97
N VAL A 81 -11.40 -5.88 7.11
CA VAL A 81 -11.01 -5.08 5.94
C VAL A 81 -12.21 -4.84 5.02
N GLY A 82 -12.55 -3.57 4.85
CA GLY A 82 -13.68 -3.09 4.05
C GLY A 82 -15.04 -3.12 4.72
N PHE A 83 -15.15 -3.56 5.99
CA PHE A 83 -16.41 -3.54 6.73
C PHE A 83 -16.24 -3.27 8.23
N GLU A 84 -16.77 -2.15 8.70
CA GLU A 84 -16.95 -1.87 10.12
C GLU A 84 -18.43 -2.05 10.50
N PRO A 85 -18.80 -3.10 11.26
CA PRO A 85 -20.19 -3.37 11.63
C PRO A 85 -20.70 -2.34 12.64
N SER A 86 -21.90 -1.80 12.44
CA SER A 86 -22.49 -0.80 13.34
C SER A 86 -23.22 -1.40 14.55
N ARG A 87 -23.44 -2.72 14.54
CA ARG A 87 -24.14 -3.46 15.61
C ARG A 87 -23.67 -4.89 15.67
N GLU A 88 -23.79 -5.51 16.84
CA GLU A 88 -23.46 -6.92 17.03
C GLU A 88 -24.29 -7.83 16.12
N GLY A 89 -23.60 -8.78 15.49
CA GLY A 89 -24.20 -9.74 14.56
C GLY A 89 -24.55 -9.18 13.17
N GLU A 90 -24.16 -7.94 12.86
CA GLU A 90 -24.38 -7.40 11.51
C GLU A 90 -23.52 -8.10 10.48
N ARG A 91 -24.13 -8.46 9.35
CA ARG A 91 -23.42 -9.00 8.19
C ARG A 91 -23.81 -8.22 6.95
N LYS A 92 -22.84 -7.90 6.11
CA LYS A 92 -23.07 -7.16 4.86
C LYS A 92 -22.31 -7.82 3.72
N ARG A 93 -22.95 -7.91 2.56
CA ARG A 93 -22.26 -8.30 1.33
C ARG A 93 -21.50 -7.09 0.79
N ILE A 94 -20.18 -7.21 0.71
CA ILE A 94 -19.27 -6.14 0.27
C ILE A 94 -18.36 -6.70 -0.82
N THR A 95 -18.12 -5.88 -1.84
CA THR A 95 -17.16 -6.17 -2.91
C THR A 95 -15.77 -5.71 -2.48
N VAL A 96 -14.82 -6.62 -2.52
CA VAL A 96 -13.40 -6.37 -2.23
C VAL A 96 -12.55 -6.74 -3.45
N ARG A 97 -11.33 -6.19 -3.50
CA ARG A 97 -10.31 -6.57 -4.50
C ARG A 97 -9.47 -7.70 -3.93
N GLY A 98 -9.02 -8.62 -4.78
CA GLY A 98 -8.07 -9.64 -4.38
C GLY A 98 -6.69 -9.09 -4.03
N ARG A 99 -5.83 -9.94 -3.50
CA ARG A 99 -4.52 -9.60 -2.94
C ARG A 99 -3.43 -9.36 -3.98
N GLU A 100 -3.62 -9.78 -5.23
CA GLU A 100 -2.63 -9.61 -6.29
C GLU A 100 -2.75 -8.22 -6.92
N ILE A 101 -1.62 -7.53 -7.07
CA ILE A 101 -1.53 -6.18 -7.66
C ILE A 101 -1.62 -6.28 -9.17
N ASP A 102 -2.50 -5.45 -9.74
CA ASP A 102 -2.83 -5.37 -11.16
C ASP A 102 -2.98 -3.90 -11.58
N ASP A 103 -3.14 -3.64 -12.88
CA ASP A 103 -3.23 -2.28 -13.43
C ASP A 103 -4.38 -1.42 -12.86
N ASP A 104 -5.45 -2.04 -12.33
CA ASP A 104 -6.61 -1.30 -11.77
C ASP A 104 -6.38 -0.81 -10.31
N ILE A 105 -5.22 -1.10 -9.72
CA ILE A 105 -4.87 -0.63 -8.38
C ILE A 105 -4.48 0.85 -8.46
N ALA A 106 -5.03 1.67 -7.56
CA ALA A 106 -4.72 3.10 -7.48
C ALA A 106 -3.65 3.40 -6.42
N GLN A 107 -3.74 2.72 -5.28
CA GLN A 107 -2.81 2.91 -4.16
C GLN A 107 -2.31 1.58 -3.63
N ILE A 108 -1.02 1.52 -3.35
CA ILE A 108 -0.33 0.42 -2.67
C ILE A 108 0.18 0.94 -1.33
N ASN A 109 -0.06 0.18 -0.26
CA ASN A 109 0.50 0.44 1.06
C ASN A 109 1.64 -0.55 1.31
N ALA A 110 2.78 -0.04 1.75
CA ALA A 110 3.96 -0.82 2.06
C ALA A 110 4.55 -0.39 3.41
N SER A 111 5.24 -1.31 4.08
CA SER A 111 6.00 -1.02 5.30
C SER A 111 7.45 -1.44 5.14
N VAL A 112 8.38 -0.63 5.64
CA VAL A 112 9.79 -1.01 5.73
C VAL A 112 9.95 -2.14 6.74
N VAL A 113 10.58 -3.25 6.34
CA VAL A 113 10.79 -4.43 7.19
C VAL A 113 12.26 -4.66 7.54
N ASP A 114 13.19 -4.25 6.68
CA ASP A 114 14.63 -4.41 6.88
C ASP A 114 15.38 -3.35 6.07
N GLY A 115 16.54 -2.89 6.55
CA GLY A 115 17.37 -1.90 5.87
C GLY A 115 18.21 -1.05 6.82
N ASP A 116 19.30 -0.50 6.30
CA ASP A 116 20.22 0.37 7.05
C ASP A 116 20.15 1.80 6.48
N GLY A 117 19.53 2.73 7.21
CA GLY A 117 19.52 4.14 6.84
C GLY A 117 18.25 4.86 7.23
N ASP A 118 18.36 6.19 7.31
CA ASP A 118 17.24 7.07 7.63
C ASP A 118 16.30 7.17 6.41
N VAL A 119 15.08 6.66 6.56
CA VAL A 119 14.07 6.59 5.49
C VAL A 119 13.65 8.00 5.06
N ALA A 120 13.53 8.93 6.01
CA ALA A 120 13.16 10.33 5.72
C ALA A 120 14.25 11.03 4.90
N ALA A 121 15.53 10.80 5.24
CA ALA A 121 16.65 11.33 4.47
C ALA A 121 16.75 10.71 3.07
N ALA A 122 16.53 9.40 2.95
CA ALA A 122 16.54 8.70 1.65
C ALA A 122 15.41 9.19 0.72
N LEU A 123 14.26 9.49 1.30
CA LEU A 123 13.11 10.01 0.56
C LEU A 123 13.18 11.53 0.36
N GLY A 124 14.09 12.24 1.03
CA GLY A 124 14.28 13.68 0.85
C GLY A 124 13.21 14.54 1.52
N GLU A 125 12.58 14.02 2.58
CA GLU A 125 11.63 14.77 3.43
C GLU A 125 12.27 15.23 4.75
N GLY A 126 13.59 15.05 4.91
CA GLY A 126 14.37 15.77 5.93
C GLY A 126 14.42 17.27 5.61
N ASP A 127 13.77 18.07 6.47
CA ASP A 127 13.65 19.55 6.47
C ASP A 127 12.55 20.16 5.58
N ALA A 128 11.28 19.75 5.75
CA ALA A 128 10.11 20.49 5.24
C ALA A 128 9.27 21.19 6.34
N ASP A 129 9.75 21.24 7.58
CA ASP A 129 9.18 22.03 8.69
C ASP A 129 10.00 23.31 8.95
N ASP A 130 10.13 24.22 7.98
CA ASP A 130 10.50 25.63 8.25
C ASP A 130 10.17 26.55 7.05
N ASP A 131 8.90 26.68 6.67
CA ASP A 131 8.40 27.83 5.87
C ASP A 131 6.86 27.87 5.89
N ALA A 132 6.31 28.08 7.08
CA ALA A 132 4.93 28.53 7.25
C ALA A 132 4.87 29.70 8.24
N ASP A 133 5.70 30.72 8.00
CA ASP A 133 5.54 32.07 8.53
C ASP A 133 5.47 33.04 7.34
N GLU A 134 4.25 33.34 6.85
CA GLU A 134 3.76 34.72 6.60
C GLU A 134 2.23 34.76 6.40
#